data_AF-H5WX81-F1
#
_entry.id   AF-H5WX81-F1
#
_cell.length_a   1.000
_cell.length_b   1.000
_cell.length_c   1.000
_cell.angle_alpha   90.00
_cell.angle_beta   90.00
_cell.angle_gamma   90.00
#
_symmetry.space_group_name_H-M   'P 1'
#
loop_
_entity.id
_entity.type
_entity.pdbx_description
1 polymer ?
#
loop_
_entity_poly.entity_id
_entity_poly.type
_entity_poly.pdbx_seq_one_letter_code
_entity_poly.pdbx_strand_id
1 'polypeptide(L)'
;MGFTGSLILARTPDSLLDMDLLTPHEAELVGRHDDHWQLAAVLGDFPDIPGLAAALVDATAAPVLIAVVDDSDTALLLADSPNGHRWITVLNAPADSAGRAAVADTRAMTAIAEAAVAWATEAGHTVATDAVLTALCEADRDNRAADQAFSDALDAGDFAATHEVVRNQISFIEVYVLRVLAALGVAVSVQGTDSWWAHLADQAHAPSPYPGDLPTR
;
A
#
# COMPACT_ATOMS: atom_id res chain seq x y z
N MET A 1 -14.62 9.46 -6.73
CA MET A 1 -15.09 8.17 -6.22
C MET A 1 -13.84 7.33 -6.13
N GLY A 2 -13.33 7.12 -4.92
CA GLY A 2 -12.19 6.27 -4.69
C GLY A 2 -12.57 4.80 -4.80
N PHE A 3 -11.55 3.94 -4.78
CA PHE A 3 -11.70 2.51 -4.64
C PHE A 3 -11.83 2.17 -3.16
N THR A 4 -12.84 1.37 -2.82
CA THR A 4 -12.98 0.74 -1.51
C THR A 4 -12.97 -0.77 -1.71
N GLY A 5 -12.04 -1.45 -1.05
CA GLY A 5 -11.84 -2.87 -1.22
C GLY A 5 -10.50 -3.35 -0.70
N SER A 6 -10.00 -4.45 -1.24
CA SER A 6 -8.71 -5.02 -0.86
C SER A 6 -7.82 -5.27 -2.06
N LEU A 7 -6.54 -4.89 -1.95
CA LEU A 7 -5.48 -5.37 -2.82
C LEU A 7 -4.80 -6.56 -2.15
N ILE A 8 -4.86 -7.72 -2.78
CA ILE A 8 -4.34 -8.99 -2.24
C ILE A 8 -3.17 -9.44 -3.10
N LEU A 9 -1.99 -9.48 -2.50
CA LEU A 9 -0.77 -10.03 -3.09
C LEU A 9 -0.51 -11.42 -2.52
N ALA A 10 -0.43 -12.41 -3.38
CA ALA A 10 -0.08 -13.78 -3.01
C ALA A 10 0.77 -14.45 -4.09
N ARG A 11 1.56 -15.45 -3.70
CA ARG A 11 2.35 -16.28 -4.61
C ARG A 11 1.65 -17.60 -4.84
N THR A 12 1.15 -17.85 -6.05
CA THR A 12 0.46 -19.08 -6.38
C THR A 12 0.65 -19.46 -7.85
N PRO A 13 0.95 -20.73 -8.18
CA PRO A 13 1.10 -21.17 -9.56
C PRO A 13 -0.21 -21.12 -10.35
N ASP A 14 -1.34 -21.30 -9.66
CA ASP A 14 -2.69 -21.21 -10.22
C ASP A 14 -3.22 -19.78 -10.14
N SER A 15 -4.30 -19.47 -10.84
CA SER A 15 -4.92 -18.14 -10.78
C SER A 15 -5.35 -17.80 -9.35
N LEU A 16 -4.92 -16.65 -8.83
CA LEU A 16 -5.36 -16.17 -7.53
C LEU A 16 -6.89 -16.01 -7.46
N LEU A 17 -7.53 -15.63 -8.57
CA LEU A 17 -8.98 -15.45 -8.65
C LEU A 17 -9.78 -16.76 -8.60
N ASP A 18 -9.13 -17.88 -8.91
CA ASP A 18 -9.79 -19.19 -8.93
C ASP A 18 -9.75 -19.88 -7.55
N MET A 19 -9.10 -19.26 -6.55
CA MET A 19 -9.06 -19.78 -5.20
C MET A 19 -10.44 -19.64 -4.54
N ASP A 20 -10.92 -20.71 -3.87
CA ASP A 20 -12.20 -20.75 -3.16
C ASP A 20 -12.41 -19.59 -2.17
N LEU A 21 -11.31 -19.00 -1.67
CA LEU A 21 -11.31 -17.85 -0.77
C LEU A 21 -11.74 -16.54 -1.47
N LEU A 22 -11.51 -16.41 -2.78
CA LEU A 22 -11.76 -15.18 -3.54
C LEU A 22 -12.89 -15.32 -4.57
N THR A 23 -13.20 -16.53 -5.03
CA THR A 23 -14.29 -16.79 -5.99
C THR A 23 -15.67 -16.24 -5.58
N PRO A 24 -16.05 -16.11 -4.28
CA PRO A 24 -17.32 -15.52 -3.91
C PRO A 24 -17.39 -14.00 -4.10
N HIS A 25 -16.25 -13.35 -4.36
CA HIS A 25 -16.11 -11.90 -4.39
C HIS A 25 -15.92 -11.38 -5.81
N GLU A 26 -16.37 -10.15 -6.04
CA GLU A 26 -16.06 -9.45 -7.29
C GLU A 26 -14.58 -9.04 -7.25
N ALA A 27 -13.76 -9.72 -8.07
CA ALA A 27 -12.32 -9.56 -8.07
C ALA A 27 -11.76 -9.45 -9.49
N GLU A 28 -10.76 -8.59 -9.64
CA GLU A 28 -10.00 -8.36 -10.86
C GLU A 28 -8.53 -8.70 -10.61
N LEU A 29 -7.87 -9.36 -11.57
CA LEU A 29 -6.44 -9.54 -11.51
C LEU A 29 -5.75 -8.27 -12.00
N VAL A 30 -5.05 -7.59 -11.10
CA VAL A 30 -4.36 -6.32 -11.37
C VAL A 30 -3.04 -6.57 -12.09
N GLY A 31 -2.23 -7.50 -11.59
CA GLY A 31 -0.88 -7.68 -12.10
C GLY A 31 -0.25 -9.01 -11.74
N ARG A 32 0.85 -9.31 -12.43
CA ARG A 32 1.68 -10.49 -12.18
C ARG A 32 3.15 -10.11 -12.14
N HIS A 33 3.94 -10.83 -11.35
CA HIS A 33 5.40 -10.75 -11.39
C HIS A 33 5.98 -12.14 -11.65
N ASP A 34 7.25 -12.16 -12.01
CA ASP A 34 8.03 -13.39 -12.07
C ASP A 34 7.92 -14.15 -10.72
N ASP A 35 8.07 -15.47 -10.78
CA ASP A 35 7.93 -16.37 -9.63
C ASP A 35 6.50 -16.56 -9.07
N HIS A 36 5.47 -16.35 -9.89
CA HIS A 36 4.06 -16.65 -9.59
C HIS A 36 3.37 -15.69 -8.60
N TRP A 37 3.95 -14.51 -8.36
CA TRP A 37 3.30 -13.44 -7.62
C TRP A 37 2.15 -12.84 -8.43
N GLN A 38 1.00 -12.71 -7.79
CA GLN A 38 -0.23 -12.18 -8.38
C GLN A 38 -0.85 -11.17 -7.43
N LEU A 39 -1.26 -10.02 -7.98
CA LEU A 39 -2.00 -8.98 -7.27
C LEU A 39 -3.44 -8.98 -7.79
N ALA A 40 -4.41 -9.13 -6.89
CA ALA A 40 -5.83 -9.01 -7.20
C ALA A 40 -6.42 -7.80 -6.46
N ALA A 41 -7.31 -7.08 -7.14
CA ALA A 41 -8.18 -6.09 -6.52
C ALA A 41 -9.54 -6.75 -6.29
N VAL A 42 -9.99 -6.75 -5.04
CA VAL A 42 -11.28 -7.32 -4.65
C VAL A 42 -12.16 -6.19 -4.15
N LEU A 43 -13.35 -6.06 -4.72
CA LEU A 43 -14.31 -5.02 -4.36
C LEU A 43 -15.09 -5.40 -3.09
N GLY A 44 -15.30 -4.40 -2.25
CA GLY A 44 -16.05 -4.53 -0.99
C GLY A 44 -15.21 -5.05 0.18
N ASP A 45 -15.88 -5.25 1.31
CA ASP A 45 -15.23 -5.54 2.58
C ASP A 45 -15.11 -7.03 2.87
N PHE A 46 -13.99 -7.40 3.50
CA PHE A 46 -13.86 -8.69 4.18
C PHE A 46 -14.04 -8.50 5.70
N PRO A 47 -14.89 -9.30 6.35
CA PRO A 47 -15.15 -9.15 7.78
C PRO A 47 -13.98 -9.65 8.68
N ASP A 48 -13.11 -10.51 8.17
CA ASP A 48 -11.97 -11.09 8.91
C ASP A 48 -10.70 -11.13 8.04
N ILE A 49 -10.04 -9.97 7.94
CA ILE A 49 -8.78 -9.83 7.17
C ILE A 49 -7.64 -10.68 7.76
N PRO A 50 -7.41 -10.73 9.08
CA PRO A 50 -6.38 -11.62 9.65
C PRO A 50 -6.65 -13.10 9.36
N GLY A 51 -7.90 -13.54 9.46
CA GLY A 51 -8.29 -14.91 9.10
C GLY A 51 -8.09 -15.21 7.61
N LEU A 52 -8.42 -14.26 6.74
CA LEU A 52 -8.18 -14.37 5.30
C LEU A 52 -6.67 -14.49 4.98
N ALA A 53 -5.83 -13.66 5.59
CA ALA A 53 -4.38 -13.72 5.38
C ALA A 53 -3.81 -15.07 5.82
N ALA A 54 -4.20 -15.58 6.99
CA ALA A 54 -3.79 -16.90 7.45
C ALA A 54 -4.24 -18.01 6.50
N ALA A 55 -5.50 -17.97 6.04
CA ALA A 55 -6.02 -18.95 5.09
C ALA A 55 -5.29 -18.92 3.74
N LEU A 56 -4.92 -17.73 3.24
CA LEU A 56 -4.13 -17.58 2.02
C LEU A 56 -2.69 -18.09 2.22
N VAL A 57 -2.06 -17.83 3.36
CA VAL A 57 -0.75 -18.39 3.70
C VAL A 57 -0.81 -19.91 3.71
N ASP A 58 -1.83 -20.51 4.35
CA ASP A 58 -2.01 -21.95 4.40
C ASP A 58 -2.25 -22.55 3.01
N ALA A 59 -3.07 -21.90 2.18
CA ALA A 59 -3.40 -22.37 0.85
C ALA A 59 -2.25 -22.24 -0.16
N THR A 60 -1.40 -21.22 -0.01
CA THR A 60 -0.29 -20.94 -0.94
C THR A 60 1.07 -21.44 -0.45
N ALA A 61 1.18 -21.78 0.84
CA ALA A 61 2.44 -22.05 1.54
C ALA A 61 3.49 -20.96 1.31
N ALA A 62 3.06 -19.71 1.12
CA ALA A 62 3.89 -18.58 0.78
C ALA A 62 3.46 -17.32 1.53
N PRO A 63 4.33 -16.30 1.63
CA PRO A 63 3.96 -15.02 2.24
C PRO A 63 2.85 -14.30 1.47
N VAL A 64 1.99 -13.60 2.20
CA VAL A 64 0.83 -12.87 1.68
C VAL A 64 0.82 -11.45 2.24
N LEU A 65 0.36 -10.50 1.43
CA LEU A 65 0.12 -9.13 1.85
C LEU A 65 -1.27 -8.69 1.38
N ILE A 66 -2.05 -8.12 2.29
CA ILE A 66 -3.37 -7.55 2.03
C ILE A 66 -3.33 -6.06 2.37
N ALA A 67 -3.70 -5.21 1.41
CA ALA A 67 -3.97 -3.80 1.65
C ALA A 67 -5.48 -3.57 1.60
N VAL A 68 -6.08 -3.23 2.73
CA VAL A 68 -7.50 -2.83 2.81
C VAL A 68 -7.57 -1.34 2.57
N VAL A 69 -8.21 -0.94 1.49
CA VAL A 69 -8.29 0.45 1.03
C VAL A 69 -9.68 1.00 1.31
N ASP A 70 -9.75 2.19 1.90
CA ASP A 70 -10.99 2.91 2.18
C ASP A 70 -11.02 4.24 1.41
N ASP A 71 -11.96 4.35 0.47
CA ASP A 71 -12.22 5.48 -0.46
C ASP A 71 -10.97 6.05 -1.15
N SER A 72 -9.97 5.19 -1.41
CA SER A 72 -8.63 5.59 -1.86
C SER A 72 -7.90 6.60 -0.96
N ASP A 73 -8.40 6.87 0.25
CA ASP A 73 -7.83 7.83 1.18
C ASP A 73 -6.83 7.17 2.12
N THR A 74 -7.16 5.99 2.62
CA THR A 74 -6.36 5.28 3.63
C THR A 74 -6.19 3.81 3.27
N ALA A 75 -5.10 3.19 3.72
CA ALA A 75 -4.89 1.77 3.52
C ALA A 75 -4.32 1.08 4.76
N LEU A 76 -4.97 0.03 5.26
CA LEU A 76 -4.40 -0.89 6.23
C LEU A 76 -3.59 -1.95 5.48
N LEU A 77 -2.28 -1.99 5.70
CA LEU A 77 -1.44 -3.09 5.23
C LEU A 77 -1.33 -4.14 6.32
N LEU A 78 -1.61 -5.38 5.98
CA LEU A 78 -1.40 -6.55 6.81
C LEU A 78 -0.62 -7.58 5.99
N ALA A 79 0.48 -8.07 6.56
CA ALA A 79 1.25 -9.15 5.96
C ALA A 79 1.38 -10.33 6.92
N ASP A 80 1.34 -11.53 6.35
CA ASP A 80 1.55 -12.78 7.06
C ASP A 80 2.45 -13.71 6.23
N SER A 81 3.09 -14.67 6.90
CA SER A 81 3.98 -15.64 6.26
C SER A 81 3.99 -16.99 6.98
N PRO A 82 4.39 -18.07 6.28
CA PRO A 82 4.49 -19.41 6.86
C PRO A 82 5.33 -19.49 8.15
N ASN A 83 6.43 -18.75 8.23
CA ASN A 83 7.29 -18.73 9.43
C ASN A 83 6.87 -17.67 10.48
N GLY A 84 5.71 -17.04 10.30
CA GLY A 84 5.12 -16.12 11.27
C GLY A 84 5.71 -14.70 11.25
N HIS A 85 6.33 -14.28 10.15
CA HIS A 85 6.74 -12.89 9.95
C HIS A 85 5.51 -12.04 9.65
N ARG A 86 4.93 -11.47 10.70
CA ARG A 86 3.72 -10.64 10.64
C ARG A 86 4.05 -9.19 10.89
N TRP A 87 3.44 -8.31 10.11
CA TRP A 87 3.46 -6.88 10.35
C TRP A 87 2.16 -6.22 9.89
N ILE A 88 1.86 -5.09 10.50
CA ILE A 88 0.67 -4.31 10.22
C ILE A 88 1.02 -2.83 10.30
N THR A 89 0.48 -2.03 9.38
CA THR A 89 0.60 -0.57 9.41
C THR A 89 -0.53 0.08 8.64
N VAL A 90 -0.70 1.38 8.81
CA VAL A 90 -1.70 2.17 8.10
C VAL A 90 -0.98 3.22 7.26
N LEU A 91 -1.30 3.28 5.98
CA LEU A 91 -0.90 4.35 5.09
C LEU A 91 -1.95 5.47 5.14
N ASN A 92 -1.47 6.71 5.17
CA ASN A 92 -2.29 7.92 5.31
C ASN A 92 -3.29 7.86 6.47
N ALA A 93 -2.82 7.46 7.66
CA ALA A 93 -3.70 7.30 8.81
C ALA A 93 -4.40 8.63 9.17
N PRO A 94 -5.72 8.64 9.45
CA PRO A 94 -6.44 9.86 9.80
C PRO A 94 -5.81 10.59 10.99
N ALA A 95 -5.79 11.92 10.96
CA ALA A 95 -5.06 12.76 11.91
C ALA A 95 -5.31 12.43 13.39
N ASP A 96 -6.53 12.00 13.74
CA ASP A 96 -6.95 11.69 15.12
C ASP A 96 -6.97 10.18 15.44
N SER A 97 -6.35 9.34 14.61
CA SER A 97 -6.33 7.89 14.77
C SER A 97 -5.12 7.39 15.57
N ALA A 98 -5.26 6.22 16.21
CA ALA A 98 -4.12 5.51 16.79
C ALA A 98 -3.06 5.12 15.74
N GLY A 99 -3.49 4.88 14.48
CA GLY A 99 -2.58 4.63 13.35
C GLY A 99 -1.67 5.82 13.08
N ARG A 100 -2.17 7.04 13.18
CA ARG A 100 -1.37 8.26 12.99
C ARG A 100 -0.29 8.41 14.05
N ALA A 101 -0.59 8.08 15.30
CA ALA A 101 0.42 8.09 16.38
C ALA A 101 1.54 7.06 16.12
N ALA A 102 1.19 5.87 15.61
CA ALA A 102 2.16 4.84 15.26
C ALA A 102 3.06 5.25 14.08
N VAL A 103 2.50 5.86 13.04
CA VAL A 103 3.27 6.34 11.88
C VAL A 103 4.18 7.53 12.23
N ALA A 104 3.75 8.38 13.18
CA ALA A 104 4.57 9.49 13.67
C ALA A 104 5.74 9.04 14.57
N ASP A 105 5.69 7.84 15.14
CA ASP A 105 6.77 7.28 15.95
C ASP A 105 7.82 6.60 15.06
N THR A 106 8.96 7.26 14.89
CA THR A 106 10.08 6.74 14.09
C THR A 106 10.53 5.36 14.55
N ARG A 107 10.54 5.07 15.85
CA ARG A 107 10.96 3.77 16.37
C ARG A 107 9.95 2.68 16.00
N ALA A 108 8.66 2.98 16.10
CA ALA A 108 7.61 2.06 15.68
C ALA A 108 7.70 1.77 14.18
N MET A 109 7.88 2.81 13.35
CA MET A 109 8.02 2.65 11.90
C MET A 109 9.28 1.90 11.49
N THR A 110 10.41 2.11 12.16
CA THR A 110 11.62 1.30 11.93
C THR A 110 11.37 -0.17 12.26
N ALA A 111 10.71 -0.47 13.38
CA ALA A 111 10.39 -1.85 13.75
C ALA A 111 9.44 -2.53 12.72
N ILE A 112 8.46 -1.78 12.21
CA ILE A 112 7.59 -2.25 11.12
C ILE A 112 8.40 -2.52 9.85
N ALA A 113 9.31 -1.62 9.46
CA ALA A 113 10.17 -1.80 8.30
C ALA A 113 11.09 -3.02 8.44
N GLU A 114 11.66 -3.26 9.63
CA GLU A 114 12.47 -4.46 9.91
C GLU A 114 11.64 -5.75 9.81
N ALA A 115 10.41 -5.75 10.34
CA ALA A 115 9.50 -6.89 10.21
C ALA A 115 9.09 -7.14 8.76
N ALA A 116 8.89 -6.07 7.98
CA ALA A 116 8.59 -6.15 6.56
C ALA A 116 9.77 -6.67 5.73
N VAL A 117 11.01 -6.33 6.09
CA VAL A 117 12.22 -6.91 5.50
C VAL A 117 12.34 -8.41 5.81
N ALA A 118 12.03 -8.83 7.04
CA ALA A 118 12.01 -10.25 7.39
C ALA A 118 10.96 -11.03 6.57
N TRP A 119 9.76 -10.46 6.42
CA TRP A 119 8.72 -11.00 5.54
C TRP A 119 9.20 -11.08 4.07
N ALA A 120 9.82 -10.02 3.55
CA ALA A 120 10.34 -10.00 2.18
C ALA A 120 11.46 -11.02 1.96
N THR A 121 12.30 -11.24 2.97
CA THR A 121 13.35 -12.27 2.95
C THR A 121 12.75 -13.67 2.82
N GLU A 122 11.68 -13.97 3.56
CA GLU A 122 10.95 -15.23 3.42
C GLU A 122 10.25 -15.35 2.05
N ALA A 123 9.79 -14.23 1.50
CA ALA A 123 9.25 -14.16 0.15
C ALA A 123 10.31 -14.40 -0.95
N GLY A 124 11.60 -14.46 -0.59
CA GLY A 124 12.72 -14.68 -1.51
C GLY A 124 13.40 -13.40 -2.00
N HIS A 125 13.09 -12.25 -1.41
CA HIS A 125 13.58 -10.94 -1.82
C HIS A 125 14.58 -10.37 -0.83
N THR A 126 15.67 -9.80 -1.33
CA THR A 126 16.64 -9.07 -0.52
C THR A 126 16.41 -7.58 -0.70
N VAL A 127 15.98 -6.91 0.36
CA VAL A 127 15.62 -5.48 0.34
C VAL A 127 16.28 -4.74 1.49
N ALA A 128 16.47 -3.42 1.33
CA ALA A 128 17.05 -2.58 2.36
C ALA A 128 15.96 -1.99 3.27
N THR A 129 16.17 -2.05 4.59
CA THR A 129 15.24 -1.48 5.58
C THR A 129 14.95 0.00 5.31
N ASP A 130 15.96 0.80 4.93
CA ASP A 130 15.79 2.22 4.66
C ASP A 130 14.87 2.48 3.45
N ALA A 131 14.88 1.61 2.44
CA ALA A 131 14.00 1.72 1.27
C ALA A 131 12.55 1.42 1.66
N VAL A 132 12.33 0.35 2.44
CA VAL A 132 10.99 -0.02 2.94
C VAL A 132 10.46 1.06 3.87
N LEU A 133 11.28 1.57 4.80
CA LEU A 133 10.91 2.65 5.71
C LEU A 133 10.54 3.93 4.94
N THR A 134 11.30 4.26 3.90
CA THR A 134 10.99 5.43 3.05
C THR A 134 9.62 5.28 2.39
N ALA A 135 9.35 4.14 1.75
CA ALA A 135 8.08 3.89 1.08
C ALA A 135 6.88 3.90 2.04
N LEU A 136 7.03 3.30 3.23
CA LEU A 136 5.99 3.30 4.26
C LEU A 136 5.65 4.71 4.78
N CYS A 137 6.63 5.61 4.85
CA CYS A 137 6.45 6.96 5.37
C CYS A 137 6.03 7.98 4.31
N GLU A 138 6.16 7.68 3.01
CA GLU A 138 5.86 8.62 1.92
C GLU A 138 4.40 9.05 1.90
N ALA A 139 3.45 8.12 2.07
CA ALA A 139 2.02 8.46 2.06
C ALA A 139 1.66 9.49 3.13
N ASP A 140 2.14 9.28 4.35
CA ASP A 140 1.88 10.19 5.48
C ASP A 140 2.58 11.53 5.30
N ARG A 141 3.81 11.51 4.77
CA ARG A 141 4.58 12.73 4.47
C ARG A 141 3.88 13.59 3.43
N ASP A 142 3.50 12.98 2.31
CA ASP A 142 2.88 13.68 1.18
C ASP A 142 1.51 14.23 1.59
N ASN A 143 0.73 13.46 2.37
CA ASN A 143 -0.53 13.97 2.93
C ASN A 143 -0.31 15.19 3.85
N ARG A 144 0.68 15.15 4.75
CA ARG A 144 1.02 16.32 5.60
C ARG A 144 1.46 17.52 4.77
N ALA A 145 2.24 17.30 3.72
CA ALA A 145 2.69 18.36 2.84
C ALA A 145 1.50 19.01 2.11
N ALA A 146 0.55 18.19 1.67
CA ALA A 146 -0.69 18.65 1.05
C ALA A 146 -1.59 19.42 2.03
N ASP A 147 -1.80 18.91 3.25
CA ASP A 147 -2.58 19.59 4.31
C ASP A 147 -1.98 20.96 4.67
N GLN A 148 -0.64 21.03 4.76
CA GLN A 148 0.06 22.29 5.01
C GLN A 148 -0.11 23.25 3.83
N ALA A 149 0.09 22.78 2.60
CA ALA A 149 -0.08 23.61 1.41
C ALA A 149 -1.52 24.14 1.26
N PHE A 150 -2.53 23.33 1.61
CA PHE A 150 -3.92 23.74 1.65
C PHE A 150 -4.15 24.85 2.69
N SER A 151 -3.62 24.67 3.91
CA SER A 151 -3.73 25.65 4.99
C SER A 151 -3.06 26.98 4.61
N ASP A 152 -1.86 26.92 4.03
CA ASP A 152 -1.12 28.10 3.57
C ASP A 152 -1.88 28.84 2.45
N ALA A 153 -2.49 28.11 1.51
CA ALA A 153 -3.28 28.69 0.43
C ALA A 153 -4.56 29.38 0.94
N LEU A 154 -5.24 28.80 1.93
CA LEU A 154 -6.40 29.41 2.58
C LEU A 154 -6.02 30.69 3.34
N ASP A 155 -4.94 30.65 4.12
CA ASP A 155 -4.43 31.83 4.84
C ASP A 155 -4.02 32.95 3.88
N ALA A 156 -3.50 32.61 2.70
CA ALA A 156 -3.16 33.54 1.64
C ALA A 156 -4.38 34.03 0.82
N GLY A 157 -5.55 33.40 0.96
CA GLY A 157 -6.72 33.66 0.11
C GLY A 157 -6.54 33.23 -1.36
N ASP A 158 -5.62 32.31 -1.63
CA ASP A 158 -5.31 31.81 -2.98
C ASP A 158 -6.17 30.59 -3.33
N PHE A 159 -7.35 30.86 -3.87
CA PHE A 159 -8.29 29.83 -4.30
C PHE A 159 -7.79 29.01 -5.50
N ALA A 160 -6.84 29.51 -6.28
CA ALA A 160 -6.25 28.75 -7.39
C ALA A 160 -5.28 27.69 -6.85
N ALA A 161 -4.41 28.07 -5.91
CA ALA A 161 -3.56 27.13 -5.19
C ALA A 161 -4.39 26.12 -4.37
N THR A 162 -5.48 26.56 -3.74
CA THR A 162 -6.43 25.68 -3.04
C THR A 162 -7.01 24.62 -4.00
N HIS A 163 -7.43 25.05 -5.20
CA HIS A 163 -7.98 24.13 -6.20
C HIS A 163 -6.92 23.18 -6.78
N GLU A 164 -5.66 23.61 -6.86
CA GLU A 164 -4.54 22.76 -7.28
C GLU A 164 -4.22 21.71 -6.22
N VAL A 165 -4.17 22.09 -4.94
CA VAL A 165 -3.99 21.15 -3.82
C VAL A 165 -5.13 20.14 -3.77
N VAL A 166 -6.39 20.56 -3.88
CA VAL A 166 -7.55 19.63 -3.92
C VAL A 166 -7.49 18.69 -5.12
N ARG A 167 -7.00 19.16 -6.28
CA ARG A 167 -6.83 18.31 -7.47
C ARG A 167 -5.71 17.27 -7.27
N ASN A 168 -4.64 17.65 -6.58
CA ASN A 168 -3.49 16.78 -6.31
C ASN A 168 -3.69 15.89 -5.06
N GLN A 169 -4.60 16.27 -4.15
CA GLN A 169 -5.02 15.48 -2.98
C GLN A 169 -5.87 14.27 -3.33
N ILE A 170 -6.26 14.09 -4.60
CA ILE A 170 -6.73 12.78 -5.10
C ILE A 170 -5.51 11.86 -5.23
N SER A 171 -4.81 11.68 -4.11
CA SER A 171 -3.68 10.79 -3.93
C SER A 171 -4.27 9.42 -3.74
N PHE A 172 -4.41 8.68 -4.83
CA PHE A 172 -4.81 7.28 -4.80
C PHE A 172 -3.86 6.53 -3.88
N ILE A 173 -4.30 6.19 -2.67
CA ILE A 173 -3.48 5.49 -1.67
C ILE A 173 -2.90 4.19 -2.25
N GLU A 174 -3.54 3.63 -3.27
CA GLU A 174 -3.09 2.53 -4.10
C GLU A 174 -1.70 2.79 -4.70
N VAL A 175 -1.36 4.01 -5.10
CA VAL A 175 -0.01 4.38 -5.56
C VAL A 175 1.02 4.09 -4.46
N TYR A 176 0.72 4.44 -3.22
CA TYR A 176 1.61 4.18 -2.10
C TYR A 176 1.63 2.70 -1.70
N VAL A 177 0.52 1.99 -1.84
CA VAL A 177 0.51 0.52 -1.72
C VAL A 177 1.48 -0.08 -2.75
N LEU A 178 1.38 0.31 -4.02
CA LEU A 178 2.25 -0.16 -5.10
C LEU A 178 3.73 0.21 -4.86
N ARG A 179 4.01 1.40 -4.32
CA ARG A 179 5.38 1.79 -3.92
C ARG A 179 5.92 0.91 -2.79
N VAL A 180 5.09 0.57 -1.81
CA VAL A 180 5.49 -0.37 -0.74
C VAL A 180 5.77 -1.74 -1.33
N LEU A 181 4.93 -2.26 -2.24
CA LEU A 181 5.19 -3.52 -2.93
C LEU A 181 6.52 -3.49 -3.71
N ALA A 182 6.82 -2.38 -4.37
CA ALA A 182 8.08 -2.21 -5.07
C ALA A 182 9.29 -2.17 -4.11
N ALA A 183 9.18 -1.48 -2.98
CA ALA A 183 10.22 -1.45 -1.95
C ALA A 183 10.46 -2.83 -1.30
N LEU A 184 9.43 -3.68 -1.27
CA LEU A 184 9.52 -5.07 -0.82
C LEU A 184 10.04 -6.03 -1.89
N GLY A 185 10.31 -5.55 -3.11
CA GLY A 185 10.83 -6.35 -4.22
C GLY A 185 9.78 -7.24 -4.91
N VAL A 186 8.50 -7.05 -4.61
CA VAL A 186 7.36 -7.83 -5.12
C VAL A 186 6.45 -6.99 -6.04
N ALA A 187 7.00 -5.96 -6.68
CA ALA A 187 6.27 -5.14 -7.65
C ALA A 187 5.68 -6.03 -8.75
N VAL A 188 4.40 -5.87 -9.04
CA VAL A 188 3.74 -6.61 -10.13
C VAL A 188 3.67 -5.78 -11.40
N SER A 189 3.88 -6.43 -12.54
CA SER A 189 3.56 -5.85 -13.84
C SER A 189 2.04 -5.82 -14.00
N VAL A 190 1.48 -4.61 -14.02
CA VAL A 190 0.05 -4.42 -14.23
C VAL A 190 -0.33 -4.74 -15.67
N GLN A 191 -1.46 -5.43 -15.86
CA GLN A 191 -1.90 -5.83 -17.20
C GLN A 191 -2.69 -4.72 -17.90
N GLY A 192 -2.41 -4.53 -19.19
CA GLY A 192 -3.12 -3.61 -20.09
C GLY A 192 -2.72 -2.14 -19.91
N THR A 193 -2.21 -1.49 -20.95
CA THR A 193 -1.71 -0.10 -20.90
C THR A 193 -2.80 0.95 -20.65
N ASP A 194 -4.06 0.58 -20.89
CA ASP A 194 -5.21 1.49 -20.78
C ASP A 194 -6.06 1.21 -19.54
N SER A 195 -5.58 0.35 -18.62
CA SER A 195 -6.30 0.04 -17.38
C SER A 195 -6.08 1.14 -16.33
N TRP A 196 -7.08 1.32 -15.46
CA TRP A 196 -6.98 2.20 -14.30
C TRP A 196 -5.73 1.89 -13.45
N TRP A 197 -5.46 0.61 -13.23
CA TRP A 197 -4.31 0.15 -12.48
C TRP A 197 -2.98 0.45 -13.16
N ALA A 198 -2.91 0.43 -14.51
CA ALA A 198 -1.69 0.76 -15.21
C ALA A 198 -1.33 2.24 -15.06
N HIS A 199 -2.34 3.11 -15.07
CA HIS A 199 -2.16 4.52 -14.75
C HIS A 199 -1.60 4.73 -13.33
N LEU A 200 -2.12 4.00 -12.33
CA LEU A 200 -1.63 4.06 -10.95
C LEU A 200 -0.21 3.49 -10.81
N ALA A 201 0.11 2.41 -11.53
CA ALA A 201 1.45 1.84 -11.53
C ALA A 201 2.48 2.79 -12.14
N ASP A 202 2.16 3.50 -13.22
CA ASP A 202 3.04 4.52 -13.80
C ASP A 202 3.33 5.64 -12.78
N GLN A 203 2.31 6.08 -12.03
CA GLN A 203 2.49 7.07 -10.96
C GLN A 203 3.34 6.55 -9.78
N ALA A 204 3.25 5.26 -9.44
CA ALA A 204 4.04 4.66 -8.38
C ALA A 204 5.56 4.74 -8.68
N HIS A 205 5.95 4.70 -9.95
CA HIS A 205 7.34 4.84 -10.38
C HIS A 205 7.80 6.30 -10.53
N ALA A 206 6.87 7.26 -10.54
CA ALA A 206 7.20 8.68 -10.62
C ALA A 206 7.71 9.21 -9.26
N PRO A 207 8.63 10.19 -9.25
CA PRO A 207 9.05 10.86 -8.01
C PRO A 207 7.84 11.49 -7.32
N SER A 208 7.84 11.54 -5.97
CA SER A 208 6.81 12.29 -5.24
C SER A 208 6.77 13.74 -5.73
N PRO A 209 5.57 14.30 -6.00
CA PRO A 209 5.41 15.69 -6.39
C PRO A 209 5.72 16.67 -5.23
N TYR A 210 5.80 16.15 -3.99
CA TYR A 210 6.14 16.91 -2.78
C TYR A 210 7.51 16.48 -2.27
N PRO A 211 8.63 17.05 -2.76
CA PRO A 211 9.94 16.78 -2.21
C PRO A 211 10.02 17.30 -0.77
N GLY A 212 9.85 16.40 0.21
CA GLY A 212 10.03 16.70 1.63
C GLY A 212 11.32 16.10 2.15
N ASP A 213 12.26 16.94 2.56
CA ASP A 213 13.48 16.56 3.27
C ASP A 213 13.16 15.58 4.41
N LEU A 214 13.82 14.42 4.41
CA LEU A 214 13.87 13.57 5.59
C LEU A 214 14.51 14.39 6.72
N PRO A 215 13.96 14.41 7.94
CA PRO A 215 14.68 14.99 9.07
C PRO A 215 16.01 14.27 9.21
N THR A 216 17.11 14.99 8.98
CA THR A 216 18.44 14.54 9.38
C THR A 216 18.45 14.52 10.91
N ARG A 217 18.91 13.38 11.44
CA ARG A 217 19.00 13.03 12.86
C ARG A 217 19.43 14.17 13.79
#